data_AF-C5K4K0-F1
#
_entry.id   AF-C5K4K0-F1
#
_cell.length_a   1.000
_cell.length_b   1.000
_cell.length_c   1.000
_cell.angle_alpha   90.00
_cell.angle_beta   90.00
_cell.angle_gamma   90.00
#
_symmetry.space_group_name_H-M   'P 1'
#
loop_
_entity.id
_entity.type
_entity.pdbx_description
1 polymer ?
#
loop_
_entity_poly.entity_id
_entity_poly.type
_entity_poly.pdbx_seq_one_letter_code
_entity_poly.pdbx_strand_id
1 'polypeptide(L)'
;SLNPRPVEGFGGAFTAASGVNYKKLSDDDKRKFIELYFGQSGLRYTMGRIPINSCDFSPYTYAFANVSDDFALEHFDESLEGDEDTGMIQLMHDALGKASLKLFVYRKPMVPTIFG
;
A
#
# COMPACT_ATOMS: atom_id res chain seq x y z
N SER A 1 3.02 -22.00 -31.55
CA SER A 1 3.72 -22.29 -30.28
C SER A 1 3.43 -21.13 -29.33
N LEU A 2 2.76 -21.37 -28.20
CA LEU A 2 2.60 -20.34 -27.17
C LEU A 2 3.90 -20.32 -26.35
N ASN A 3 4.68 -19.23 -26.44
CA ASN A 3 5.80 -19.00 -25.54
C ASN A 3 5.24 -18.46 -24.21
N PRO A 4 5.31 -19.22 -23.10
CA PRO A 4 4.83 -18.73 -21.81
C PRO A 4 5.72 -17.58 -21.34
N ARG A 5 5.08 -16.49 -20.90
CA ARG A 5 5.80 -15.35 -20.30
C ARG A 5 6.30 -15.74 -18.91
N PRO A 6 7.49 -15.27 -18.49
CA PRO A 6 7.97 -15.47 -17.13
C PRO A 6 7.00 -14.89 -16.09
N VAL A 7 6.85 -15.59 -14.96
CA VAL A 7 6.10 -15.08 -13.81
C VAL A 7 7.01 -14.11 -13.04
N GLU A 8 6.57 -12.86 -12.92
CA GLU A 8 7.32 -11.79 -12.24
C GLU A 8 7.41 -11.99 -10.72
N GLY A 9 6.45 -12.70 -10.13
CA GLY A 9 6.40 -12.99 -8.70
C GLY A 9 4.96 -13.15 -8.19
N PHE A 10 4.84 -13.24 -6.86
CA PHE A 10 3.57 -13.34 -6.14
C PHE A 10 3.56 -12.38 -4.97
N GLY A 11 2.38 -11.89 -4.61
CA GLY A 11 2.26 -10.79 -3.67
C GLY A 11 0.84 -10.45 -3.24
N GLY A 12 0.74 -9.38 -2.45
CA GLY A 12 -0.51 -8.82 -1.96
C GLY A 12 -0.67 -7.35 -2.28
N ALA A 13 -1.74 -6.73 -1.77
CA ALA A 13 -1.96 -5.30 -1.84
C ALA A 13 -1.82 -4.68 -0.44
N PHE A 14 -1.05 -3.61 -0.34
CA PHE A 14 -1.00 -2.75 0.82
C PHE A 14 -2.13 -1.73 0.67
N THR A 15 -3.22 -1.94 1.38
CA THR A 15 -4.39 -1.04 1.43
C THR A 15 -4.54 -0.46 2.83
N ALA A 16 -5.23 0.67 2.95
CA ALA A 16 -5.61 1.24 4.24
C ALA A 16 -6.32 0.21 5.15
N ALA A 17 -7.22 -0.62 4.63
CA ALA A 17 -7.85 -1.69 5.41
C ALA A 17 -6.85 -2.75 5.90
N SER A 18 -5.87 -3.13 5.08
CA SER A 18 -4.80 -4.03 5.52
C SER A 18 -3.93 -3.40 6.62
N GLY A 19 -3.63 -2.11 6.50
CA GLY A 19 -2.95 -1.33 7.54
C GLY A 19 -3.75 -1.30 8.84
N VAL A 20 -5.06 -0.99 8.77
CA VAL A 20 -5.92 -0.88 9.95
C VAL A 20 -6.00 -2.21 10.70
N ASN A 21 -6.09 -3.32 9.97
CA ASN A 21 -6.09 -4.65 10.58
C ASN A 21 -4.72 -5.01 11.15
N TYR A 22 -3.64 -4.67 10.46
CA TYR A 22 -2.27 -4.89 10.93
C TYR A 22 -1.97 -4.09 12.21
N LYS A 23 -2.40 -2.82 12.27
CA LYS A 23 -2.23 -1.92 13.42
C LYS A 23 -2.92 -2.44 14.69
N LYS A 24 -4.00 -3.22 14.55
CA LYS A 24 -4.73 -3.85 15.67
C LYS A 24 -4.04 -5.10 16.24
N LEU A 25 -3.05 -5.66 15.54
CA LEU A 25 -2.32 -6.82 16.03
C LEU A 25 -1.38 -6.44 17.18
N SER A 26 -1.12 -7.40 18.07
CA SER A 26 -0.01 -7.31 19.03
C SER A 26 1.34 -7.30 18.30
N ASP A 27 2.41 -6.83 18.94
CA ASP A 27 3.74 -6.82 18.31
C ASP A 27 4.24 -8.23 17.99
N ASP A 28 3.87 -9.23 18.79
CA ASP A 28 4.17 -10.64 18.53
C ASP A 28 3.44 -11.15 17.29
N ASP A 29 2.16 -10.80 17.16
CA ASP A 29 1.35 -11.18 16.01
C ASP A 29 1.78 -10.44 14.73
N LYS A 30 2.21 -9.18 14.83
CA LYS A 30 2.81 -8.43 13.72
C LYS A 30 4.06 -9.13 13.20
N ARG A 31 5.00 -9.48 14.10
CA ARG A 31 6.22 -10.22 13.74
C ARG A 31 5.90 -11.56 13.09
N LYS A 32 4.92 -12.29 13.64
CA LYS A 32 4.46 -13.56 13.08
C LYS A 32 3.82 -13.37 11.70
N PHE A 33 2.96 -12.38 11.53
CA PHE A 33 2.32 -12.05 10.25
C PHE A 33 3.38 -11.74 9.18
N ILE A 34 4.36 -10.90 9.49
CA ILE A 34 5.44 -10.51 8.57
C ILE A 34 6.30 -11.73 8.20
N GLU A 35 6.64 -12.60 9.15
CA GLU A 35 7.35 -13.85 8.83
C GLU A 35 6.52 -14.78 7.93
N LEU A 36 5.23 -14.95 8.21
CA LEU A 36 4.36 -15.84 7.45
C LEU A 36 4.15 -15.36 6.00
N TYR A 37 4.08 -14.05 5.76
CA TYR A 37 3.86 -13.52 4.41
C TYR A 37 5.16 -13.26 3.64
N PHE A 38 6.16 -12.67 4.29
CA PHE A 38 7.38 -12.15 3.63
C PHE A 38 8.66 -12.89 4.05
N GLY A 39 8.62 -13.63 5.16
CA GLY A 39 9.78 -14.34 5.70
C GLY A 39 10.18 -15.58 4.90
N GLN A 40 11.39 -16.04 5.15
CA GLN A 40 11.96 -17.21 4.46
C GLN A 40 11.25 -18.51 4.83
N SER A 41 10.58 -18.57 5.98
CA SER A 41 9.80 -19.73 6.42
C SER A 41 8.31 -19.67 6.02
N GLY A 42 7.88 -18.58 5.39
CA GLY A 42 6.49 -18.32 4.99
C GLY A 42 6.24 -18.39 3.48
N LEU A 43 5.27 -17.61 3.02
CA LEU A 43 4.83 -17.52 1.63
C LEU A 43 5.83 -16.82 0.69
N ARG A 44 6.84 -16.13 1.26
CA ARG A 44 7.91 -15.44 0.53
C ARG A 44 7.37 -14.51 -0.56
N TYR A 45 6.41 -13.66 -0.21
CA TYR A 45 5.92 -12.65 -1.13
C TYR A 45 7.08 -11.78 -1.63
N THR A 46 7.11 -11.56 -2.94
CA THR A 46 8.13 -10.75 -3.63
C THR A 46 7.53 -9.53 -4.31
N MET A 47 6.21 -9.36 -4.27
CA MET A 47 5.50 -8.25 -4.91
C MET A 47 4.49 -7.59 -3.95
N GLY A 48 4.26 -6.30 -4.17
CA GLY A 48 3.24 -5.53 -3.46
C GLY A 48 2.54 -4.52 -4.37
N ARG A 49 1.22 -4.38 -4.26
CA ARG A 49 0.46 -3.32 -4.94
C ARG A 49 0.07 -2.22 -3.95
N ILE A 50 0.20 -0.97 -4.35
CA ILE A 50 -0.04 0.21 -3.52
C ILE A 50 -1.03 1.12 -4.27
N PRO A 51 -2.23 1.40 -3.72
CA PRO A 51 -3.10 2.43 -4.25
C PRO A 51 -2.50 3.82 -3.98
N ILE A 52 -2.59 4.73 -4.95
CA ILE A 52 -2.41 6.17 -4.73
C ILE A 52 -3.77 6.73 -4.33
N ASN A 53 -3.81 7.49 -3.24
CA ASN A 53 -5.03 7.97 -2.59
C ASN A 53 -5.86 6.83 -1.98
N SER A 54 -7.02 7.17 -1.41
CA SER A 54 -7.93 6.17 -0.88
C SER A 54 -8.49 5.23 -1.95
N CYS A 55 -8.89 4.04 -1.53
CA CYS A 55 -9.67 3.09 -2.32
C CYS A 55 -10.97 2.69 -1.60
N ASP A 56 -11.75 1.78 -2.18
CA ASP A 56 -12.91 1.16 -1.52
C ASP A 56 -12.53 0.38 -0.25
N PHE A 57 -11.27 -0.05 -0.15
CA PHE A 57 -10.68 -0.63 1.05
C PHE A 57 -10.00 0.43 1.94
N SER A 58 -10.50 1.67 1.92
CA SER A 58 -10.11 2.71 2.87
C SER A 58 -11.29 3.04 3.81
N PRO A 59 -11.01 3.31 5.10
CA PRO A 59 -12.08 3.63 6.07
C PRO A 59 -12.77 4.98 5.77
N TYR A 60 -12.11 5.86 5.02
CA TYR A 60 -12.62 7.13 4.53
C TYR A 60 -11.97 7.47 3.18
N THR A 61 -12.54 8.45 2.48
CA THR A 61 -11.99 8.96 1.22
C THR A 61 -10.96 10.04 1.51
N TYR A 62 -9.78 9.96 0.90
CA TYR A 62 -8.73 10.96 0.96
C TYR A 62 -7.94 10.97 -0.35
N ALA A 63 -7.29 12.09 -0.64
CA ALA A 63 -6.37 12.24 -1.75
C ALA A 63 -5.25 13.20 -1.35
N PHE A 64 -4.06 13.00 -1.90
CA PHE A 64 -2.90 13.83 -1.56
C PHE A 64 -2.92 15.20 -2.27
N ALA A 65 -3.73 15.35 -3.31
CA ALA A 65 -3.95 16.61 -4.01
C ALA A 65 -5.45 16.92 -4.03
N ASN A 66 -5.89 17.64 -3.00
CA ASN A 66 -7.30 17.90 -2.68
C ASN A 66 -7.68 19.38 -2.74
N VAL A 67 -6.83 20.23 -3.32
CA VAL A 67 -7.11 21.66 -3.53
C VAL A 67 -7.39 21.88 -5.02
N SER A 68 -8.52 22.50 -5.34
CA SER A 68 -8.89 22.84 -6.72
C SER A 68 -7.89 23.84 -7.32
N ASP A 69 -7.67 23.75 -8.62
CA ASP A 69 -6.78 24.63 -9.39
C ASP A 69 -5.30 24.63 -8.97
N ASP A 70 -4.90 23.70 -8.09
CA ASP A 70 -3.51 23.53 -7.65
C ASP A 70 -2.70 22.68 -8.65
N PHE A 71 -2.53 23.20 -9.87
CA PHE A 71 -1.74 22.53 -10.91
C PHE A 71 -0.24 22.47 -10.58
N ALA A 72 0.22 23.34 -9.68
CA ALA A 72 1.60 23.38 -9.21
C ALA A 72 1.87 22.44 -8.03
N LEU A 73 0.82 21.81 -7.46
CA LEU A 73 0.89 20.93 -6.29
C LEU A 73 1.47 21.64 -5.05
N GLU A 74 1.21 22.94 -4.87
CA GLU A 74 1.65 23.72 -3.72
C GLU A 74 1.02 23.24 -2.40
N HIS A 75 -0.12 22.57 -2.48
CA HIS A 75 -0.86 22.02 -1.35
C HIS A 75 -0.87 20.50 -1.33
N PHE A 76 0.09 19.85 -1.98
CA PHE A 76 0.25 18.41 -1.90
C PHE A 76 0.51 17.97 -0.46
N ASP A 77 -0.23 16.95 0.00
CA ASP A 77 -0.01 16.33 1.30
C ASP A 77 1.26 15.46 1.26
N GLU A 78 2.40 16.08 1.61
CA GLU A 78 3.68 15.38 1.75
C GLU A 78 3.73 14.45 2.97
N SER A 79 2.81 14.61 3.93
CA SER A 79 2.76 13.78 5.13
C SER A 79 2.11 12.41 4.89
N LEU A 80 1.36 12.28 3.79
CA LEU A 80 0.61 11.07 3.43
C LEU A 80 -0.32 10.62 4.56
N GLU A 81 -0.97 11.58 5.23
CA GLU A 81 -1.67 11.39 6.50
C GLU A 81 -2.66 10.20 6.45
N GLY A 82 -3.41 10.07 5.35
CA GLY A 82 -4.36 8.97 5.16
C GLY A 82 -3.73 7.56 5.15
N ASP A 83 -2.52 7.42 4.58
CA ASP A 83 -1.81 6.13 4.57
C ASP A 83 -1.07 5.87 5.89
N GLU A 84 -0.54 6.92 6.52
CA GLU A 84 0.13 6.84 7.83
C GLU A 84 -0.86 6.48 8.95
N ASP A 85 -1.99 7.18 9.04
CA ASP A 85 -2.99 7.00 10.10
C ASP A 85 -3.58 5.59 10.11
N THR A 86 -3.77 5.04 8.91
CA THR A 86 -4.29 3.69 8.74
C THR A 86 -3.25 2.63 9.09
N GLY A 87 -1.97 2.98 9.26
CA GLY A 87 -0.88 2.04 9.50
C GLY A 87 -0.44 1.29 8.24
N MET A 88 -0.86 1.75 7.07
CA MET A 88 -0.44 1.16 5.79
C MET A 88 1.06 1.35 5.57
N ILE A 89 1.59 2.54 5.88
CA ILE A 89 3.03 2.83 5.78
C ILE A 89 3.84 1.95 6.76
N GLN A 90 3.37 1.79 8.01
CA GLN A 90 4.02 0.89 8.97
C GLN A 90 4.08 -0.56 8.46
N LEU A 91 2.96 -1.10 7.96
CA LEU A 91 2.93 -2.44 7.38
C LEU A 91 3.91 -2.59 6.21
N MET A 92 4.01 -1.59 5.34
CA MET A 92 4.95 -1.58 4.22
C MET A 92 6.40 -1.58 4.69
N HIS A 93 6.75 -0.75 5.68
CA HIS A 93 8.09 -0.71 6.26
C HIS A 93 8.49 -2.06 6.84
N ASP A 94 7.62 -2.70 7.62
CA ASP A 94 7.91 -4.00 8.23
C ASP A 94 8.10 -5.09 7.15
N ALA A 95 7.29 -5.07 6.09
CA ALA A 95 7.41 -6.00 4.97
C ALA A 95 8.72 -5.80 4.19
N LEU A 96 9.10 -4.56 3.90
CA LEU A 96 10.35 -4.21 3.21
C LEU A 96 11.59 -4.48 4.06
N GLY A 97 11.48 -4.36 5.37
CA GLY A 97 12.52 -4.77 6.32
C GLY A 97 12.75 -6.29 6.32
N LYS A 98 11.76 -7.06 5.87
CA LYS A 98 11.85 -8.53 5.82
C LYS A 98 12.27 -9.08 4.46
N ALA A 99 11.82 -8.47 3.37
CA ALA A 99 12.06 -8.95 2.02
C ALA A 99 12.17 -7.79 1.02
N SER A 100 12.96 -7.98 -0.03
CA SER A 100 12.96 -7.08 -1.18
C SER A 100 11.71 -7.31 -2.03
N LEU A 101 10.86 -6.29 -2.14
CA LEU A 101 9.60 -6.36 -2.88
C LEU A 101 9.64 -5.52 -4.14
N LYS A 102 9.09 -6.07 -5.23
CA LYS A 102 8.74 -5.28 -6.42
C LYS A 102 7.39 -4.61 -6.17
N LEU A 103 7.41 -3.30 -5.97
CA LEU A 103 6.23 -2.50 -5.66
C LEU A 103 5.62 -1.90 -6.93
N PHE A 104 4.30 -2.01 -7.03
CA PHE A 104 3.50 -1.46 -8.13
C PHE A 104 2.52 -0.46 -7.57
N VAL A 105 2.73 0.80 -7.91
CA VAL A 105 1.87 1.90 -7.49
C VAL A 105 0.82 2.14 -8.58
N TYR A 106 -0.45 2.31 -8.20
CA TYR A 106 -1.52 2.58 -9.15
C TYR A 106 -2.52 3.59 -8.61
N ARG A 107 -2.98 4.50 -9.47
CA ARG A 107 -4.09 5.40 -9.14
C ARG A 107 -5.42 4.65 -9.29
N LYS A 108 -6.27 4.67 -8.26
CA LYS A 108 -7.65 4.17 -8.40
C LYS A 108 -8.57 5.28 -8.92
N PRO A 109 -9.42 5.06 -9.96
CA PRO A 109 -10.25 6.11 -10.57
C PRO A 109 -11.37 6.70 -9.68
N MET A 110 -11.63 6.10 -8.51
CA MET A 110 -12.78 6.45 -7.66
C MET A 110 -12.58 7.75 -6.86
N VAL A 111 -11.37 8.30 -6.82
CA VAL A 111 -11.09 9.60 -6.20
C VAL A 111 -10.85 10.63 -7.32
N PRO A 112 -11.77 11.58 -7.55
CA PRO A 112 -11.49 12.69 -8.43
C PRO A 112 -10.35 13.49 -7.80
N THR A 113 -9.21 13.55 -8.48
CA THR A 113 -8.32 14.69 -8.27
C THR A 113 -9.09 15.87 -8.84
N ILE A 114 -9.42 16.84 -8.00
CA ILE A 114 -10.20 18.02 -8.38
C ILE A 114 -9.34 18.92 -9.27
N PHE A 115 -9.19 18.54 -10.53
CA PHE A 115 -8.80 19.42 -11.61
C PHE A 115 -10.09 20.12 -12.08
N GLY A 116 -10.43 21.22 -11.40
CA GLY A 116 -11.47 22.16 -11.82
C GLY A 116 -11.00 23.00 -12.99
#